data_AF-A0AAD3TQG4-F1
#
_entry.id   AF-A0AAD3TQG4-F1
#
_cell.length_a   1.000
_cell.length_b   1.000
_cell.length_c   1.000
_cell.angle_alpha   90.00
_cell.angle_beta   90.00
_cell.angle_gamma   90.00
#
_symmetry.space_group_name_H-M   'P 1'
#
loop_
_entity.id
_entity.type
_entity.pdbx_description
1 polymer ?
#
loop_
_entity_poly.entity_id
_entity_poly.type
_entity_poly.pdbx_seq_one_letter_code
_entity_poly.pdbx_strand_id
1 'polypeptide(L)'
;MEDPSGWSLTESDPQVFSELLRNLGVTGLQVDDLYSLDADTLSQLKPIHALIFLFKWVGQGGGAEAAGVEIDPSEAGVWFANQVINNSCGTIAALNAVMNIPELQAGPESIGIGSELKNLRDFGAGMSSMDLGHVVASSDTIREVHNSFSKTSPFSLDPSAMPEREKDDAYHFVTYLPVNGVLYELDGLRSAPLMHAACDDDWLDAARETIEARIATYPPGSVMFNLLAVRSAAIPRLERELAAAGNEMERFRLSHTLAQERAKAEEGAVENALRRHNMLPLVLGLFEALNASSIKADVIDAARDKAKERKAKAGERKQEQ
;
A
#
# COMPACT_ATOMS: atom_id res chain seq x y z
N MET A 1 -4.13 -19.31 8.39
CA MET A 1 -2.88 -20.09 8.41
C MET A 1 -1.78 -19.05 8.37
N GLU A 2 -0.88 -18.99 9.35
CA GLU A 2 0.37 -18.25 9.12
C GLU A 2 1.02 -18.91 7.91
N ASP A 3 1.37 -18.11 6.91
CA ASP A 3 2.05 -18.62 5.74
C ASP A 3 3.40 -19.22 6.21
N PRO A 4 3.75 -20.46 5.86
CA PRO A 4 5.00 -21.08 6.30
C PRO A 4 6.25 -20.28 5.90
N SER A 5 6.11 -19.32 4.99
CA SER A 5 7.16 -18.35 4.62
C SER A 5 7.46 -17.30 5.71
N GLY A 6 6.60 -17.10 6.70
CA GLY A 6 6.78 -16.10 7.75
C GLY A 6 6.47 -14.65 7.32
N TRP A 7 5.73 -14.47 6.21
CA TRP A 7 5.25 -13.18 5.71
C TRP A 7 3.74 -13.06 5.87
N SER A 8 3.28 -11.88 6.29
CA SER A 8 1.88 -11.60 6.59
C SER A 8 1.18 -10.84 5.46
N LEU A 9 -0.14 -10.90 5.39
CA LEU A 9 -0.87 -10.09 4.42
C LEU A 9 -0.75 -8.60 4.78
N THR A 10 -0.25 -7.79 3.84
CA THR A 10 -0.22 -6.33 3.96
C THR A 10 -1.57 -5.73 3.61
N GLU A 11 -2.07 -4.80 4.44
CA GLU A 11 -3.26 -4.01 4.14
C GLU A 11 -2.92 -2.89 3.16
N SER A 12 -3.82 -2.61 2.21
CA SER A 12 -3.67 -1.48 1.27
C SER A 12 -4.01 -0.17 1.96
N ASP A 13 -3.07 0.32 2.76
CA ASP A 13 -3.26 1.50 3.59
C ASP A 13 -2.06 2.45 3.44
N PRO A 14 -2.29 3.75 3.15
CA PRO A 14 -1.21 4.71 2.93
C PRO A 14 -0.29 4.88 4.14
N GLN A 15 -0.80 4.73 5.36
CA GLN A 15 -0.01 4.84 6.59
C GLN A 15 0.85 3.61 6.84
N VAL A 16 0.35 2.42 6.48
CA VAL A 16 1.15 1.19 6.48
C VAL A 16 2.32 1.30 5.52
N PHE A 17 2.09 1.75 4.28
CA PHE A 17 3.17 1.93 3.30
C PHE A 17 4.13 3.06 3.69
N SER A 18 3.61 4.19 4.20
CA SER A 18 4.44 5.31 4.65
C SER A 18 5.38 4.89 5.79
N GLU A 19 4.87 4.16 6.79
CA GLU A 19 5.72 3.69 7.89
C GLU A 19 6.62 2.52 7.49
N LEU A 20 6.19 1.65 6.58
CA LEU A 20 7.07 0.62 6.01
C LEU A 20 8.31 1.25 5.40
N LEU A 21 8.14 2.24 4.53
CA LEU A 21 9.25 2.95 3.89
C LEU A 21 10.11 3.68 4.93
N ARG A 22 9.49 4.38 5.90
CA ARG A 22 10.22 5.09 6.96
C ARG A 22 11.05 4.16 7.83
N ASN A 23 10.50 3.02 8.22
CA ASN A 23 11.19 2.02 9.04
C ASN A 23 12.33 1.31 8.28
N LEU A 24 12.26 1.27 6.95
CA LEU A 24 13.38 0.82 6.08
C LEU A 24 14.45 1.91 5.88
N GLY A 25 14.25 3.10 6.45
CA GLY A 25 15.19 4.21 6.39
C GLY A 25 14.98 5.17 5.22
N VAL A 26 13.88 5.03 4.48
CA VAL A 26 13.52 5.98 3.41
C VAL A 26 13.11 7.32 4.02
N THR A 27 13.62 8.41 3.44
CA THR A 27 13.34 9.78 3.85
C THR A 27 12.83 10.62 2.68
N GLY A 28 12.08 11.69 2.99
CA GLY A 28 11.58 12.64 1.99
C GLY A 28 10.36 12.17 1.20
N LEU A 29 9.84 10.98 1.46
CA LEU A 29 8.65 10.42 0.80
C LEU A 29 7.52 10.16 1.79
N GLN A 30 6.29 10.26 1.30
CA GLN A 30 5.05 9.83 1.97
C GLN A 30 4.15 9.10 0.96
N VAL A 31 3.19 8.34 1.48
CA VAL A 31 2.21 7.63 0.66
C VAL A 31 0.82 8.16 0.96
N ASP A 32 0.05 8.43 -0.09
CA ASP A 32 -1.30 8.98 -0.04
C ASP A 32 -2.26 8.08 -0.83
N ASP A 33 -3.52 8.03 -0.42
CA ASP A 33 -4.56 7.30 -1.16
C ASP A 33 -5.08 8.16 -2.31
N LEU A 34 -5.32 7.55 -3.47
CA LEU A 34 -5.87 8.20 -4.65
C LEU A 34 -7.30 7.72 -4.89
N TYR A 35 -8.25 8.59 -4.60
CA TYR A 35 -9.68 8.34 -4.84
C TYR A 35 -10.10 8.60 -6.28
N SER A 36 -9.30 9.35 -7.03
CA SER A 36 -9.56 9.73 -8.41
C SER A 36 -8.26 10.00 -9.16
N LEU A 37 -8.27 9.72 -10.46
CA LEU A 37 -7.17 10.00 -11.39
C LEU A 37 -7.36 11.32 -12.16
N ASP A 38 -8.35 12.14 -11.78
CA ASP A 38 -8.55 13.45 -12.40
C ASP A 38 -7.38 14.40 -12.13
N ALA A 39 -7.19 15.37 -13.03
CA ALA A 39 -6.08 16.30 -12.99
C ALA A 39 -6.05 17.16 -11.71
N ASP A 40 -7.21 17.50 -11.14
CA ASP A 40 -7.28 18.32 -9.93
C ASP A 40 -6.76 17.53 -8.73
N THR A 41 -7.21 16.28 -8.56
CA THR A 41 -6.73 15.36 -7.51
C THR A 41 -5.23 15.13 -7.61
N LEU A 42 -4.73 14.81 -8.81
CA LEU A 42 -3.31 14.56 -9.04
C LEU A 42 -2.45 15.81 -8.80
N SER A 43 -2.95 17.00 -9.17
CA SER A 43 -2.23 18.26 -8.99
C SER A 43 -1.96 18.61 -7.52
N GLN A 44 -2.91 18.30 -6.64
CA GLN A 44 -2.80 18.57 -5.19
C GLN A 44 -1.71 17.71 -4.55
N LEU A 45 -1.45 16.53 -5.10
CA LEU A 45 -0.49 15.55 -4.61
C LEU A 45 0.85 15.60 -5.34
N LYS A 46 1.13 16.61 -6.19
CA LYS A 46 2.46 16.78 -6.79
C LYS A 46 3.52 17.20 -5.75
N PRO A 47 4.80 16.78 -5.90
CA PRO A 47 5.30 15.84 -6.92
C PRO A 47 5.03 14.37 -6.53
N ILE A 48 4.41 13.62 -7.44
CA ILE A 48 4.21 12.16 -7.34
C ILE A 48 5.36 11.48 -8.08
N HIS A 49 5.91 10.42 -7.50
CA HIS A 49 7.05 9.67 -8.04
C HIS A 49 6.69 8.27 -8.51
N ALA A 50 5.68 7.65 -7.89
CA ALA A 50 5.18 6.34 -8.28
C ALA A 50 3.72 6.16 -7.86
N LEU A 51 3.01 5.27 -8.55
CA LEU A 51 1.68 4.79 -8.17
C LEU A 51 1.77 3.31 -7.82
N ILE A 52 1.10 2.88 -6.75
CA ILE A 52 0.97 1.47 -6.37
C ILE A 52 -0.50 1.09 -6.50
N PHE A 53 -0.80 0.19 -7.42
CA PHE A 53 -2.16 -0.21 -7.77
C PHE A 53 -2.45 -1.62 -7.25
N LEU A 54 -3.55 -1.77 -6.52
CA LEU A 54 -4.07 -3.02 -6.01
C LEU A 54 -5.34 -3.41 -6.78
N PHE A 55 -5.39 -4.63 -7.27
CA PHE A 55 -6.56 -5.18 -7.95
C PHE A 55 -6.76 -6.66 -7.63
N LYS A 56 -7.98 -7.16 -7.87
CA LYS A 56 -8.30 -8.58 -7.72
C LYS A 56 -7.57 -9.40 -8.78
N TRP A 57 -6.74 -10.35 -8.36
CA TRP A 57 -6.00 -11.22 -9.28
C TRP A 57 -6.93 -12.28 -9.91
N VAL A 58 -6.96 -12.32 -11.25
CA VAL A 58 -7.84 -13.22 -12.03
C VAL A 58 -7.05 -14.39 -12.67
N GLY A 59 -5.79 -14.59 -12.28
CA GLY A 59 -4.93 -15.64 -12.83
C GLY A 59 -4.39 -15.34 -14.24
N GLN A 60 -3.42 -16.15 -14.69
CA GLN A 60 -2.69 -15.95 -15.96
C GLN A 60 -3.55 -16.07 -17.23
N GLY A 61 -4.80 -16.53 -17.15
CA GLY A 61 -5.70 -16.70 -18.29
C GLY A 61 -6.78 -15.61 -18.46
N GLY A 62 -6.86 -14.64 -17.53
CA GLY A 62 -7.93 -13.64 -17.50
C GLY A 62 -7.47 -12.19 -17.72
N GLY A 63 -6.17 -11.94 -17.82
CA GLY A 63 -5.65 -10.61 -18.12
C GLY A 63 -5.71 -10.34 -19.62
N ALA A 64 -6.29 -9.20 -20.02
CA ALA A 64 -6.01 -8.63 -21.34
C ALA A 64 -4.48 -8.64 -21.56
N GLU A 65 -4.02 -9.03 -22.75
CA GLU A 65 -2.62 -8.86 -23.17
C GLU A 65 -2.20 -7.46 -22.74
N ALA A 66 -1.31 -7.37 -21.75
CA ALA A 66 -0.99 -6.08 -21.20
C ALA A 66 -0.30 -5.27 -22.29
N ALA A 67 -0.91 -4.13 -22.64
CA ALA A 67 -0.29 -3.17 -23.53
C ALA A 67 1.09 -2.83 -22.97
N GLY A 68 2.14 -3.06 -23.75
CA GLY A 68 3.52 -2.82 -23.34
C GLY A 68 4.48 -3.91 -23.82
N VAL A 69 5.78 -3.66 -23.65
CA VAL A 69 6.86 -4.55 -24.09
C VAL A 69 7.66 -4.99 -22.86
N GLU A 70 7.81 -6.30 -22.68
CA GLU A 70 8.71 -6.83 -21.66
C GLU A 70 10.15 -6.50 -22.04
N ILE A 71 10.88 -5.89 -21.10
CA ILE A 71 12.26 -5.47 -21.31
C ILE A 71 13.13 -5.97 -20.17
N ASP A 72 14.38 -6.30 -20.47
CA ASP A 72 15.34 -6.64 -19.43
C ASP A 72 15.54 -5.43 -18.49
N PRO A 73 15.36 -5.60 -17.16
CA PRO A 73 15.53 -4.50 -16.20
C PRO A 73 16.90 -3.84 -16.29
N SER A 74 17.96 -4.62 -16.55
CA SER A 74 19.33 -4.12 -16.62
C SER A 74 19.56 -3.26 -17.86
N GLU A 75 18.94 -3.61 -18.99
CA GLU A 75 18.99 -2.82 -20.23
C GLU A 75 18.20 -1.51 -20.08
N ALA A 76 17.08 -1.54 -19.35
CA ALA A 76 16.23 -0.37 -19.09
C ALA A 76 16.80 0.56 -18.01
N GLY A 77 17.79 0.10 -17.22
CA GLY A 77 18.28 0.82 -16.05
C GLY A 77 17.26 0.89 -14.91
N VAL A 78 16.40 -0.13 -14.81
CA VAL A 78 15.30 -0.23 -13.84
C VAL A 78 15.67 -1.26 -12.78
N TRP A 79 15.59 -0.89 -11.50
CA TRP A 79 15.64 -1.84 -10.40
C TRP A 79 14.32 -2.60 -10.32
N PHE A 80 14.36 -3.92 -10.44
CA PHE A 80 13.16 -4.76 -10.41
C PHE A 80 13.42 -6.06 -9.67
N ALA A 81 12.62 -6.31 -8.63
CA ALA A 81 12.63 -7.55 -7.87
C ALA A 81 11.32 -8.31 -8.06
N ASN A 82 11.44 -9.63 -8.25
CA ASN A 82 10.31 -10.54 -8.31
C ASN A 82 9.77 -10.88 -6.93
N GLN A 83 8.47 -11.15 -6.88
CA GLN A 83 7.84 -11.75 -5.73
C GLN A 83 8.13 -13.25 -5.72
N VAL A 84 8.91 -13.68 -4.74
CA VAL A 84 9.26 -15.11 -4.55
C VAL A 84 8.53 -15.75 -3.36
N ILE A 85 7.92 -14.93 -2.50
CA ILE A 85 7.17 -15.35 -1.31
C ILE A 85 5.75 -14.78 -1.36
N ASN A 86 4.76 -15.59 -0.99
CA ASN A 86 3.37 -15.16 -0.84
C ASN A 86 3.24 -14.06 0.23
N ASN A 87 2.23 -13.21 0.09
CA ASN A 87 1.96 -12.07 0.97
C ASN A 87 3.03 -10.97 0.99
N SER A 88 4.18 -11.13 0.32
CA SER A 88 5.20 -10.09 0.21
C SER A 88 4.93 -9.02 -0.88
N CYS A 89 3.82 -9.16 -1.63
CA CYS A 89 3.46 -8.32 -2.77
C CYS A 89 3.51 -6.81 -2.45
N GLY A 90 2.96 -6.38 -1.32
CA GLY A 90 2.96 -4.98 -0.90
C GLY A 90 4.37 -4.41 -0.70
N THR A 91 5.24 -5.16 -0.02
CA THR A 91 6.65 -4.78 0.17
C THR A 91 7.40 -4.77 -1.16
N ILE A 92 7.21 -5.77 -2.01
CA ILE A 92 7.85 -5.83 -3.33
C ILE A 92 7.43 -4.63 -4.19
N ALA A 93 6.15 -4.28 -4.20
CA ALA A 93 5.66 -3.10 -4.91
C ALA A 93 6.26 -1.79 -4.36
N ALA A 94 6.32 -1.64 -3.04
CA ALA A 94 6.93 -0.48 -2.39
C ALA A 94 8.43 -0.35 -2.71
N LEU A 95 9.18 -1.45 -2.70
CA LEU A 95 10.61 -1.46 -3.04
C LEU A 95 10.83 -1.20 -4.54
N ASN A 96 10.06 -1.84 -5.41
CA ASN A 96 10.08 -1.58 -6.86
C ASN A 96 9.78 -0.10 -7.17
N ALA A 97 9.00 0.59 -6.34
CA ALA A 97 8.84 2.04 -6.41
C ALA A 97 10.12 2.76 -5.97
N VAL A 98 10.46 2.71 -4.67
CA VAL A 98 11.45 3.63 -4.09
C VAL A 98 12.88 3.42 -4.57
N MET A 99 13.24 2.21 -5.00
CA MET A 99 14.60 1.91 -5.51
C MET A 99 14.90 2.59 -6.85
N ASN A 100 13.86 3.02 -7.56
CA ASN A 100 13.94 3.72 -8.84
C ASN A 100 13.68 5.23 -8.72
N ILE A 101 13.25 5.72 -7.54
CA ILE A 101 13.05 7.16 -7.31
C ILE A 101 14.42 7.83 -7.15
N PRO A 102 14.74 8.87 -7.93
CA PRO A 102 16.01 9.57 -7.80
C PRO A 102 16.22 10.17 -6.41
N GLU A 103 17.43 9.99 -5.86
CA GLU A 103 17.81 10.67 -4.62
C GLU A 103 17.94 12.19 -4.86
N LEU A 104 17.43 12.98 -3.93
CA LEU A 104 17.44 14.44 -4.00
C LEU A 104 18.15 15.00 -2.76
N GLN A 105 19.15 15.85 -2.95
CA GLN A 105 19.82 16.56 -1.87
C GLN A 105 19.31 18.00 -1.81
N ALA A 106 18.28 18.24 -1.00
CA ALA A 106 17.55 19.52 -0.92
C ALA A 106 17.24 19.94 0.53
N GLY A 107 18.15 19.65 1.46
CA GLY A 107 17.96 19.99 2.88
C GLY A 107 16.74 19.25 3.47
N PRO A 108 15.76 19.96 4.06
CA PRO A 108 14.54 19.34 4.60
C PRO A 108 13.68 18.58 3.58
N GLU A 109 13.83 18.88 2.28
CA GLU A 109 13.10 18.23 1.17
C GLU A 109 13.94 17.10 0.52
N SER A 110 15.02 16.65 1.18
CA SER A 110 15.88 15.60 0.62
C SER A 110 15.16 14.25 0.55
N ILE A 111 15.35 13.55 -0.56
CA ILE A 111 14.86 12.18 -0.79
C ILE A 111 16.04 11.23 -0.73
N GLY A 112 15.94 10.19 0.09
CA GLY A 112 16.96 9.15 0.19
C GLY A 112 16.36 7.81 0.59
N ILE A 113 16.93 6.72 0.09
CA ILE A 113 16.44 5.35 0.37
C ILE A 113 17.00 4.74 1.66
N GLY A 114 17.85 5.46 2.40
CA GLY A 114 18.48 4.97 3.63
C GLY A 114 19.65 4.01 3.38
N SER A 115 20.39 3.65 4.43
CA SER A 115 21.56 2.78 4.32
C SER A 115 21.19 1.32 4.04
N GLU A 116 20.08 0.85 4.60
CA GLU A 116 19.63 -0.54 4.44
C GLU A 116 19.33 -0.85 2.97
N LEU A 117 18.49 -0.02 2.34
CA LEU A 117 18.15 -0.20 0.92
C LEU A 117 19.32 0.14 -0.01
N LYS A 118 20.22 1.06 0.36
CA LYS A 118 21.48 1.28 -0.37
C LYS A 118 22.34 0.02 -0.38
N ASN A 119 22.56 -0.59 0.78
CA ASN A 119 23.33 -1.82 0.90
C ASN A 119 22.70 -2.95 0.06
N LEU A 120 21.36 -3.06 0.08
CA LEU A 120 20.65 -4.03 -0.73
C LEU A 120 20.81 -3.74 -2.23
N ARG A 121 20.71 -2.47 -2.65
CA ARG A 121 20.92 -2.04 -4.05
C ARG A 121 22.32 -2.38 -4.53
N ASP A 122 23.33 -2.09 -3.72
CA ASP A 122 24.73 -2.29 -4.06
C ASP A 122 25.10 -3.79 -4.07
N PHE A 123 24.58 -4.56 -3.11
CA PHE A 123 24.76 -6.02 -3.07
C PHE A 123 24.07 -6.71 -4.25
N GLY A 124 22.87 -6.25 -4.59
CA GLY A 124 22.06 -6.79 -5.68
C GLY A 124 22.48 -6.35 -7.08
N ALA A 125 23.53 -5.51 -7.20
CA ALA A 125 23.97 -4.99 -8.49
C ALA A 125 24.38 -6.13 -9.44
N GLY A 126 23.71 -6.21 -10.59
CA GLY A 126 23.96 -7.25 -11.61
C GLY A 126 23.29 -8.60 -11.34
N MET A 127 22.50 -8.73 -10.27
CA MET A 127 21.66 -9.91 -10.04
C MET A 127 20.43 -9.91 -10.96
N SER A 128 19.88 -11.10 -11.22
CA SER A 128 18.58 -11.21 -11.89
C SER A 128 17.46 -10.71 -10.97
N SER A 129 16.31 -10.36 -11.55
CA SER A 129 15.14 -9.93 -10.78
C SER A 129 14.62 -11.01 -9.82
N MET A 130 14.78 -12.28 -10.18
CA MET A 130 14.44 -13.42 -9.33
C MET A 130 15.40 -13.53 -8.13
N ASP A 131 16.70 -13.37 -8.36
CA ASP A 131 17.70 -13.38 -7.30
C ASP A 131 17.51 -12.20 -6.34
N LEU A 132 17.22 -11.00 -6.87
CA LEU A 132 16.85 -9.84 -6.06
C LEU A 132 15.62 -10.12 -5.19
N GLY A 133 14.61 -10.80 -5.75
CA GLY A 133 13.46 -11.27 -5.00
C GLY A 133 13.84 -12.17 -3.82
N HIS A 134 14.77 -13.12 -4.02
CA HIS A 134 15.29 -13.98 -2.96
C HIS A 134 16.11 -13.22 -1.90
N VAL A 135 16.90 -12.22 -2.31
CA VAL A 135 17.64 -11.34 -1.39
C VAL A 135 16.68 -10.57 -0.49
N VAL A 136 15.64 -9.95 -1.06
CA VAL A 136 14.61 -9.23 -0.29
C VAL A 136 13.88 -10.20 0.66
N ALA A 137 13.47 -11.36 0.17
CA ALA A 137 12.77 -12.38 0.93
C ALA A 137 13.56 -12.91 2.13
N SER A 138 14.89 -12.92 2.00
CA SER A 138 15.84 -13.42 3.02
C SER A 138 16.31 -12.34 3.99
N SER A 139 15.90 -11.07 3.81
CA SER A 139 16.23 -9.99 4.73
C SER A 139 15.32 -10.05 5.97
N ASP A 140 15.91 -10.37 7.12
CA ASP A 140 15.21 -10.35 8.40
C ASP A 140 14.69 -8.96 8.74
N THR A 141 15.48 -7.91 8.47
CA THR A 141 15.07 -6.52 8.70
C THR A 141 13.84 -6.15 7.89
N ILE A 142 13.81 -6.47 6.59
CA ILE A 142 12.65 -6.17 5.74
C ILE A 142 11.43 -6.97 6.21
N ARG A 143 11.61 -8.25 6.53
CA ARG A 143 10.54 -9.12 7.01
C ARG A 143 9.96 -8.67 8.35
N GLU A 144 10.81 -8.24 9.29
CA GLU A 144 10.40 -7.69 10.58
C GLU A 144 9.62 -6.38 10.41
N VAL A 145 10.12 -5.46 9.58
CA VAL A 145 9.40 -4.22 9.28
C VAL A 145 8.05 -4.50 8.65
N HIS A 146 7.99 -5.36 7.64
CA HIS A 146 6.76 -5.79 6.98
C HIS A 146 5.76 -6.39 7.98
N ASN A 147 6.20 -7.31 8.84
CA ASN A 147 5.33 -7.96 9.83
C ASN A 147 4.96 -7.06 11.02
N SER A 148 5.62 -5.91 11.20
CA SER A 148 5.29 -4.97 12.27
C SER A 148 3.94 -4.26 12.06
N PHE A 149 3.31 -4.43 10.90
CA PHE A 149 2.02 -3.83 10.53
C PHE A 149 0.91 -4.86 10.35
N SER A 150 1.22 -6.15 10.50
CA SER A 150 0.22 -7.20 10.44
C SER A 150 -0.74 -7.08 11.61
N LYS A 151 -2.00 -7.41 11.37
CA LYS A 151 -2.98 -7.56 12.45
C LYS A 151 -2.44 -8.59 13.45
N THR A 152 -2.31 -8.19 14.71
CA THR A 152 -2.06 -9.13 15.80
C THR A 152 -3.24 -10.09 15.82
N SER A 153 -3.06 -11.30 15.29
CA SER A 153 -4.11 -12.32 15.34
C SER A 153 -4.11 -12.93 16.74
N PRO A 154 -5.15 -12.73 17.55
CA PRO A 154 -5.23 -13.35 18.88
C PRO A 154 -5.31 -14.88 18.85
N PHE A 155 -5.59 -15.46 17.69
CA PHE A 155 -5.79 -16.90 17.48
C PHE A 155 -4.73 -17.53 16.58
N SER A 156 -3.60 -16.87 16.32
CA SER A 156 -2.49 -17.47 15.55
C SER A 156 -1.95 -18.77 16.19
N LEU A 157 -2.21 -19.00 17.47
CA LEU A 157 -1.81 -20.19 18.22
C LEU A 157 -2.73 -21.41 18.06
N ASP A 158 -3.97 -21.25 17.58
CA ASP A 158 -4.90 -22.36 17.39
C ASP A 158 -5.48 -22.40 15.97
N PRO A 159 -4.85 -23.17 15.06
CA PRO A 159 -5.31 -23.36 13.69
C PRO A 159 -6.73 -23.95 13.58
N SER A 160 -7.24 -24.62 14.64
CA SER A 160 -8.54 -25.27 14.66
C SER A 160 -9.71 -24.34 15.03
N ALA A 161 -9.41 -23.14 15.54
CA ALA A 161 -10.41 -22.14 15.93
C ALA A 161 -10.90 -21.25 14.78
N MET A 162 -10.28 -21.36 13.58
CA MET A 162 -10.72 -20.61 12.40
C MET A 162 -11.78 -21.41 11.64
N PRO A 163 -13.02 -20.88 11.46
CA PRO A 163 -13.95 -21.50 10.51
C PRO A 163 -13.30 -21.57 9.13
N GLU A 164 -13.61 -22.60 8.34
CA GLU A 164 -13.21 -22.69 6.92
C GLU A 164 -13.56 -21.36 6.27
N ARG A 165 -12.56 -20.50 6.03
CA ARG A 165 -12.77 -19.28 5.28
C ARG A 165 -13.16 -19.70 3.87
N GLU A 166 -14.24 -19.13 3.34
CA GLU A 166 -14.47 -19.14 1.90
C GLU A 166 -13.16 -18.72 1.21
N LYS A 167 -12.84 -19.28 0.04
CA LYS A 167 -11.61 -18.93 -0.69
C LYS A 167 -11.54 -17.40 -0.81
N ASP A 168 -10.71 -16.78 0.03
CA ASP A 168 -10.57 -15.33 0.06
C ASP A 168 -10.10 -14.87 -1.32
N ASP A 169 -10.71 -13.80 -1.82
CA ASP A 169 -10.27 -13.18 -3.06
C ASP A 169 -8.80 -12.76 -2.95
N ALA A 170 -7.98 -13.21 -3.89
CA ALA A 170 -6.57 -12.83 -3.95
C ALA A 170 -6.44 -11.45 -4.60
N TYR A 171 -5.76 -10.54 -3.93
CA TYR A 171 -5.43 -9.20 -4.44
C TYR A 171 -3.93 -9.10 -4.72
N HIS A 172 -3.58 -8.31 -5.74
CA HIS A 172 -2.20 -8.17 -6.21
C HIS A 172 -1.80 -6.72 -6.41
N PHE A 173 -0.57 -6.38 -5.97
CA PHE A 173 0.02 -5.06 -6.09
C PHE A 173 0.94 -4.98 -7.30
N VAL A 174 0.83 -3.88 -8.04
CA VAL A 174 1.78 -3.50 -9.11
C VAL A 174 2.19 -2.03 -8.94
N THR A 175 3.37 -1.68 -9.43
CA THR A 175 3.89 -0.32 -9.35
C THR A 175 3.99 0.31 -10.73
N TYR A 176 3.53 1.55 -10.87
CA TYR A 176 3.73 2.39 -12.06
C TYR A 176 4.62 3.57 -11.73
N LEU A 177 5.65 3.81 -12.55
CA LEU A 177 6.56 4.95 -12.36
C LEU A 177 7.31 5.29 -13.66
N PRO A 178 7.74 6.56 -13.81
CA PRO A 178 8.63 6.94 -14.90
C PRO A 178 10.08 6.62 -14.55
N VAL A 179 10.80 5.97 -15.46
CA VAL A 179 12.26 5.82 -15.40
C VAL A 179 12.84 6.25 -16.74
N ASN A 180 13.82 7.17 -16.72
CA ASN A 180 14.48 7.68 -17.92
C ASN A 180 13.52 8.19 -19.01
N GLY A 181 12.42 8.85 -18.63
CA GLY A 181 11.43 9.40 -19.57
C GLY A 181 10.49 8.35 -20.19
N VAL A 182 10.36 7.18 -19.57
CA VAL A 182 9.48 6.09 -20.03
C VAL A 182 8.68 5.53 -18.86
N LEU A 183 7.40 5.27 -19.08
CA LEU A 183 6.50 4.70 -18.08
C LEU A 183 6.71 3.19 -18.00
N TYR A 184 6.95 2.69 -16.80
CA TYR A 184 7.07 1.26 -16.52
C TYR A 184 5.98 0.79 -15.59
N GLU A 185 5.53 -0.44 -15.82
CA GLU A 185 4.77 -1.24 -14.88
C GLU A 185 5.67 -2.35 -14.32
N LEU A 186 5.82 -2.35 -12.99
CA LEU A 186 6.60 -3.33 -12.24
C LEU A 186 5.65 -4.24 -11.47
N ASP A 187 5.42 -5.42 -12.05
CA ASP A 187 4.61 -6.49 -11.47
C ASP A 187 5.53 -7.61 -10.99
N GLY A 188 5.61 -7.82 -9.67
CA GLY A 188 6.50 -8.83 -9.08
C GLY A 188 6.22 -10.28 -9.53
N LEU A 189 5.04 -10.57 -10.10
CA LEU A 189 4.68 -11.89 -10.63
C LEU A 189 5.04 -12.08 -12.11
N ARG A 190 5.48 -11.02 -12.81
CA ARG A 190 5.95 -11.10 -14.21
C ARG A 190 7.44 -11.41 -14.29
N SER A 191 7.87 -12.01 -15.40
CA SER A 191 9.28 -12.26 -15.70
C SER A 191 10.12 -10.98 -15.78
N ALA A 192 9.52 -9.88 -16.24
CA ALA A 192 10.22 -8.64 -16.54
C ALA A 192 9.31 -7.40 -16.34
N PRO A 193 9.90 -6.21 -16.15
CA PRO A 193 9.22 -4.93 -16.25
C PRO A 193 8.50 -4.79 -17.59
N LEU A 194 7.32 -4.19 -17.55
CA LEU A 194 6.56 -3.87 -18.75
C LEU A 194 6.77 -2.39 -19.10
N MET A 195 7.41 -2.13 -20.24
CA MET A 195 7.60 -0.80 -20.79
C MET A 195 6.33 -0.37 -21.54
N HIS A 196 5.74 0.77 -21.17
CA HIS A 196 4.52 1.29 -21.79
C HIS A 196 4.83 2.30 -22.89
N ALA A 197 4.88 3.58 -22.54
CA ALA A 197 5.03 4.69 -23.45
C ALA A 197 6.13 5.63 -22.95
N ALA A 198 6.78 6.33 -23.89
CA ALA A 198 7.62 7.47 -23.53
C ALA A 198 6.75 8.52 -22.83
N CYS A 199 7.19 8.95 -21.66
CA CYS A 199 6.53 9.96 -20.87
C CYS A 199 7.59 10.96 -20.38
N ASP A 200 7.47 12.20 -20.83
CA ASP A 200 8.27 13.30 -20.29
C ASP A 200 7.72 13.70 -18.89
N ASP A 201 7.65 14.99 -18.60
CA ASP A 201 7.20 15.51 -17.30
C ASP A 201 5.74 15.14 -16.93
N ASP A 202 4.94 14.67 -17.89
CA ASP A 202 3.50 14.34 -17.72
C ASP A 202 3.19 12.84 -17.75
N TRP A 203 4.02 12.06 -17.06
CA TRP A 203 3.85 10.60 -16.95
C TRP A 203 2.54 10.16 -16.28
N LEU A 204 1.92 11.03 -15.49
CA LEU A 204 0.68 10.72 -14.78
C LEU A 204 -0.50 10.55 -15.74
N ASP A 205 -0.53 11.28 -16.85
CA ASP A 205 -1.55 11.09 -17.88
C ASP A 205 -1.44 9.72 -18.55
N ALA A 206 -0.22 9.32 -18.93
CA ALA A 206 0.04 7.98 -19.46
C ALA A 206 -0.28 6.88 -18.44
N ALA A 207 0.08 7.09 -17.16
CA ALA A 207 -0.25 6.14 -16.10
C ALA A 207 -1.76 6.04 -15.85
N ARG A 208 -2.48 7.16 -15.90
CA ARG A 208 -3.95 7.17 -15.82
C ARG A 208 -4.56 6.34 -16.93
N GLU A 209 -4.19 6.58 -18.19
CA GLU A 209 -4.72 5.83 -19.33
C GLU A 209 -4.47 4.33 -19.20
N THR A 210 -3.26 3.93 -18.79
CA THR A 210 -2.91 2.52 -18.55
C THR A 210 -3.72 1.90 -17.43
N ILE A 211 -3.89 2.60 -16.30
CA ILE A 211 -4.66 2.09 -15.14
C ILE A 211 -6.15 2.02 -15.48
N GLU A 212 -6.71 3.03 -16.14
CA GLU A 212 -8.12 3.04 -16.59
C GLU A 212 -8.39 1.91 -17.59
N ALA A 213 -7.49 1.68 -18.54
CA ALA A 213 -7.58 0.55 -19.46
C ALA A 213 -7.59 -0.79 -18.70
N ARG A 214 -6.78 -0.93 -17.65
CA ARG A 214 -6.79 -2.11 -16.78
C ARG A 214 -8.10 -2.25 -16.01
N ILE A 215 -8.62 -1.17 -15.41
CA ILE A 215 -9.90 -1.18 -14.70
C ILE A 215 -11.04 -1.59 -15.64
N ALA A 216 -11.03 -1.12 -16.89
CA ALA A 216 -12.02 -1.45 -17.91
C ALA A 216 -12.07 -2.94 -18.30
N THR A 217 -11.04 -3.73 -17.94
CA THR A 217 -11.06 -5.19 -18.14
C THR A 217 -11.95 -5.94 -17.14
N TYR A 218 -12.34 -5.28 -16.04
CA TYR A 218 -13.19 -5.88 -15.01
C TYR A 218 -14.68 -5.62 -15.29
N PRO A 219 -15.59 -6.50 -14.80
CA PRO A 219 -17.03 -6.29 -14.96
C PRO A 219 -17.49 -4.91 -14.45
N PRO A 220 -18.42 -4.24 -15.14
CA PRO A 220 -18.97 -2.97 -14.68
C PRO A 220 -19.51 -3.08 -13.25
N GLY A 221 -19.17 -2.11 -12.40
CA GLY A 221 -19.53 -2.12 -10.98
C GLY A 221 -18.52 -2.84 -10.06
N SER A 222 -17.42 -3.39 -10.61
CA SER A 222 -16.29 -3.83 -9.80
C SER A 222 -15.63 -2.62 -9.12
N VAL A 223 -15.59 -2.62 -7.79
CA VAL A 223 -15.03 -1.51 -6.98
C VAL A 223 -13.83 -1.93 -6.13
N MET A 224 -13.40 -3.18 -6.24
CA MET A 224 -12.36 -3.76 -5.39
C MET A 224 -10.96 -3.42 -5.95
N PHE A 225 -10.67 -2.13 -6.00
CA PHE A 225 -9.40 -1.55 -6.39
C PHE A 225 -8.93 -0.58 -5.32
N ASN A 226 -7.62 -0.44 -5.18
CA ASN A 226 -7.03 0.64 -4.40
C ASN A 226 -5.82 1.20 -5.16
N LEU A 227 -5.59 2.50 -5.05
CA LEU A 227 -4.49 3.17 -5.71
C LEU A 227 -3.80 4.08 -4.72
N LEU A 228 -2.50 3.88 -4.53
CA LEU A 228 -1.67 4.69 -3.66
C LEU A 228 -0.71 5.53 -4.49
N ALA A 229 -0.44 6.76 -4.07
CA ALA A 229 0.58 7.64 -4.62
C ALA A 229 1.77 7.73 -3.68
N VAL A 230 2.96 7.38 -4.17
CA VAL A 230 4.23 7.68 -3.50
C VAL A 230 4.66 9.07 -3.95
N ARG A 231 4.66 10.04 -3.03
CA ARG A 231 4.96 11.45 -3.31
C ARG A 231 5.99 12.02 -2.36
N SER A 232 6.56 13.19 -2.69
CA SER A 232 7.42 13.90 -1.74
C SER A 232 6.65 14.30 -0.49
N ALA A 233 7.31 14.21 0.67
CA ALA A 233 6.78 14.67 1.93
C ALA A 233 6.31 16.13 1.81
N ALA A 234 5.05 16.40 2.16
CA ALA A 234 4.42 17.69 1.91
C ALA A 234 4.91 18.77 2.88
N ILE A 235 5.08 18.40 4.15
CA ILE A 235 5.31 19.33 5.27
C ILE A 235 6.55 20.22 5.06
N PRO A 236 7.75 19.70 4.74
CA PRO A 236 8.93 20.54 4.59
C PRO A 236 8.79 21.60 3.49
N ARG A 237 8.18 21.21 2.35
CA ARG A 237 7.89 22.11 1.24
C ARG A 237 6.90 23.20 1.64
N LEU A 238 5.80 22.81 2.28
CA LEU A 238 4.76 23.74 2.71
C LEU A 238 5.28 24.74 3.75
N GLU A 239 6.15 24.32 4.66
CA GLU A 239 6.80 25.21 5.63
C GLU A 239 7.70 26.25 4.94
N ARG A 240 8.51 25.81 3.97
CA ARG A 240 9.34 26.71 3.15
C ARG A 240 8.50 27.69 2.35
N GLU A 241 7.46 27.21 1.66
CA GLU A 241 6.55 28.05 0.87
C GLU A 241 5.81 29.05 1.77
N LEU A 242 5.33 28.63 2.95
CA LEU A 242 4.66 29.51 3.91
C LEU A 242 5.59 30.61 4.43
N ALA A 243 6.85 30.29 4.69
CA ALA A 243 7.86 31.27 5.10
C ALA A 243 8.18 32.29 3.99
N ALA A 244 8.10 31.88 2.73
CA ALA A 244 8.35 32.73 1.56
C ALA A 244 7.11 33.50 1.06
N ALA A 245 5.91 33.16 1.56
CA ALA A 245 4.65 33.69 1.04
C ALA A 245 4.54 35.21 1.18
N GLY A 246 4.26 35.88 0.06
CA GLY A 246 4.29 37.34 -0.07
C GLY A 246 2.97 38.04 0.23
N ASN A 247 1.84 37.30 0.24
CA ASN A 247 0.51 37.86 0.48
C ASN A 247 -0.29 37.02 1.50
N GLU A 248 -1.29 37.64 2.11
CA GLU A 248 -2.08 37.03 3.20
C GLU A 248 -2.96 35.86 2.73
N MET A 249 -3.48 35.93 1.51
CA MET A 249 -4.34 34.87 0.93
C MET A 249 -3.55 33.58 0.69
N GLU A 250 -2.34 33.69 0.14
CA GLU A 250 -1.41 32.58 -0.06
C GLU A 250 -0.97 31.99 1.28
N ARG A 251 -0.64 32.83 2.26
CA ARG A 251 -0.33 32.36 3.63
C ARG A 251 -1.48 31.59 4.24
N PHE A 252 -2.70 32.09 4.12
CA PHE A 252 -3.89 31.40 4.62
C PHE A 252 -4.03 30.03 3.97
N ARG A 253 -3.98 29.96 2.63
CA ARG A 253 -4.06 28.70 1.87
C ARG A 253 -2.98 27.70 2.30
N LEU A 254 -1.70 28.12 2.31
CA LEU A 254 -0.58 27.26 2.68
C LEU A 254 -0.67 26.80 4.14
N SER A 255 -1.06 27.68 5.06
CA SER A 255 -1.24 27.33 6.47
C SER A 255 -2.36 26.32 6.69
N HIS A 256 -3.46 26.42 5.92
CA HIS A 256 -4.55 25.48 5.96
C HIS A 256 -4.11 24.09 5.46
N THR A 257 -3.45 24.03 4.30
CA THR A 257 -2.90 22.77 3.75
C THR A 257 -1.87 22.16 4.68
N LEU A 258 -0.97 22.95 5.26
CA LEU A 258 0.01 22.47 6.24
C LEU A 258 -0.66 21.86 7.49
N ALA A 259 -1.75 22.48 7.98
CA ALA A 259 -2.51 21.95 9.10
C ALA A 259 -3.18 20.62 8.76
N GLN A 260 -3.72 20.47 7.54
CA GLN A 260 -4.31 19.22 7.06
C GLN A 260 -3.26 18.09 6.99
N GLU A 261 -2.09 18.35 6.42
CA GLU A 261 -1.00 17.36 6.33
C GLU A 261 -0.49 16.94 7.71
N ARG A 262 -0.39 17.88 8.66
CA ARG A 262 -0.02 17.57 10.04
C ARG A 262 -1.06 16.74 10.76
N ALA A 263 -2.34 17.10 10.64
CA ALA A 263 -3.44 16.32 11.22
C ALA A 263 -3.47 14.90 10.66
N LYS A 264 -3.29 14.74 9.34
CA LYS A 264 -3.17 13.44 8.69
C LYS A 264 -2.01 12.60 9.26
N ALA A 265 -0.85 13.20 9.47
CA ALA A 265 0.30 12.51 10.04
C ALA A 265 0.05 12.06 11.50
N GLU A 266 -0.63 12.90 12.29
CA GLU A 266 -1.01 12.57 13.67
C GLU A 266 -2.03 11.43 13.72
N GLU A 267 -3.09 11.50 12.90
CA GLU A 267 -4.10 10.44 12.78
C GLU A 267 -3.48 9.11 12.35
N GLY A 268 -2.59 9.14 11.35
CA GLY A 268 -1.86 7.95 10.90
C GLY A 268 -0.96 7.34 11.97
N ALA A 269 -0.30 8.17 12.79
CA ALA A 269 0.49 7.68 13.91
C ALA A 269 -0.37 6.98 14.98
N VAL A 270 -1.56 7.51 15.27
CA VAL A 270 -2.52 6.88 16.19
C VAL A 270 -3.03 5.56 15.62
N GLU A 271 -3.40 5.53 14.34
CA GLU A 271 -3.88 4.32 13.68
C GLU A 271 -2.83 3.21 13.66
N ASN A 272 -1.58 3.53 13.32
CA ASN A 272 -0.49 2.57 13.35
C ASN A 272 -0.19 2.07 14.77
N ALA A 273 -0.31 2.92 15.79
CA ALA A 273 -0.20 2.50 17.18
C ALA A 273 -1.31 1.49 17.55
N LEU A 274 -2.54 1.72 17.08
CA LEU A 274 -3.65 0.79 17.28
C LEU A 274 -3.45 -0.54 16.54
N ARG A 275 -2.98 -0.51 15.29
CA ARG A 275 -2.69 -1.71 14.47
C ARG A 275 -1.67 -2.63 15.14
N ARG A 276 -0.67 -2.04 15.80
CA ARG A 276 0.39 -2.77 16.53
C ARG A 276 -0.03 -3.26 17.91
N HIS A 277 -1.06 -2.66 18.51
CA HIS A 277 -1.40 -2.95 19.90
C HIS A 277 -2.24 -4.24 20.02
N ASN A 278 -1.86 -5.12 20.94
CA ASN A 278 -2.62 -6.33 21.23
C ASN A 278 -3.91 -5.96 21.97
N MET A 279 -5.05 -6.04 21.28
CA MET A 279 -6.36 -5.70 21.83
C MET A 279 -6.95 -6.75 22.80
N LEU A 280 -6.35 -7.94 22.93
CA LEU A 280 -6.92 -9.01 23.77
C LEU A 280 -7.17 -8.62 25.23
N PRO A 281 -6.22 -7.98 25.94
CA PRO A 281 -6.44 -7.60 27.33
C PRO A 281 -7.60 -6.61 27.48
N LEU A 282 -7.74 -5.68 26.52
CA LEU A 282 -8.84 -4.71 26.50
C LEU A 282 -10.19 -5.42 26.29
N VAL A 283 -10.27 -6.33 25.32
CA VAL A 283 -11.48 -7.11 25.04
C VAL A 283 -11.87 -7.99 26.23
N LEU A 284 -10.90 -8.64 26.87
CA LEU A 284 -11.14 -9.45 28.06
C LEU A 284 -11.67 -8.60 29.21
N GLY A 285 -11.02 -7.46 29.51
CA GLY A 285 -11.47 -6.55 30.56
C GLY A 285 -12.88 -5.99 30.29
N LEU A 286 -13.22 -5.73 29.02
CA LEU A 286 -14.57 -5.33 28.64
C LEU A 286 -15.60 -6.44 28.92
N PHE A 287 -15.26 -7.70 28.62
CA PHE A 287 -16.13 -8.83 28.92
C PHE A 287 -16.30 -9.06 30.43
N GLU A 288 -15.24 -8.90 31.22
CA GLU A 288 -15.30 -8.97 32.68
C GLU A 288 -16.20 -7.86 33.26
N ALA A 289 -16.03 -6.63 32.79
CA ALA A 289 -16.87 -5.49 33.18
C ALA A 289 -18.34 -5.69 32.78
N LEU A 290 -18.60 -6.17 31.55
CA LEU A 290 -19.95 -6.51 31.09
C LEU A 290 -20.56 -7.60 31.97
N ASN A 291 -19.78 -8.62 32.34
CA ASN A 291 -20.25 -9.72 33.18
C ASN A 291 -20.64 -9.25 34.60
N ALA A 292 -19.94 -8.25 35.14
CA ALA A 292 -20.24 -7.62 36.42
C ALA A 292 -21.38 -6.57 36.33
N SER A 293 -21.74 -6.13 35.12
CA SER A 293 -22.75 -5.09 34.92
C SER A 293 -24.18 -5.63 35.00
N SER A 294 -25.12 -4.77 35.39
CA SER A 294 -26.56 -5.09 35.38
C SER A 294 -27.16 -5.22 33.99
N ILE A 295 -26.48 -4.70 32.95
CA ILE A 295 -26.98 -4.65 31.57
C ILE A 295 -26.62 -5.89 30.73
N LYS A 296 -25.92 -6.87 31.33
CA LYS A 296 -25.44 -8.08 30.65
C LYS A 296 -26.55 -8.81 29.88
N ALA A 297 -27.69 -9.05 30.54
CA ALA A 297 -28.80 -9.80 29.95
C ALA A 297 -29.35 -9.08 28.71
N ASP A 298 -29.63 -7.78 28.86
CA ASP A 298 -30.16 -6.94 27.78
C ASP A 298 -29.23 -6.91 26.56
N VAL A 299 -27.91 -6.77 26.79
CA VAL A 299 -26.90 -6.76 25.71
C VAL A 299 -26.84 -8.10 24.98
N ILE A 300 -26.87 -9.22 25.71
CA ILE A 300 -26.82 -10.57 25.11
C ILE A 300 -28.08 -10.86 24.31
N ASP A 301 -29.26 -10.51 24.84
CA ASP A 301 -30.52 -10.77 24.15
C ASP A 301 -30.66 -9.89 22.89
N ALA A 302 -30.29 -8.62 22.97
CA ALA A 302 -30.22 -7.75 21.79
C ALA A 302 -29.24 -8.29 20.72
N ALA A 303 -28.10 -8.86 21.12
CA ALA A 303 -27.15 -9.48 20.20
C ALA A 303 -27.74 -10.75 19.54
N ARG A 304 -28.47 -11.58 20.31
CA ARG A 304 -29.14 -12.78 19.78
C ARG A 304 -30.23 -12.43 18.78
N ASP A 305 -31.03 -11.41 19.04
CA ASP A 305 -32.09 -11.01 18.12
C ASP A 305 -31.52 -10.44 16.83
N LYS A 306 -30.48 -9.60 16.89
CA LYS A 306 -29.73 -9.18 15.69
C LYS A 306 -29.14 -10.36 14.92
N ALA A 307 -28.66 -11.40 15.60
CA ALA A 307 -28.14 -12.60 14.95
C ALA A 307 -29.23 -13.39 14.21
N LYS A 308 -30.43 -13.50 14.79
CA LYS A 308 -31.59 -14.11 14.13
C LYS A 308 -32.01 -13.32 12.90
N GLU A 309 -32.09 -11.99 13.00
CA GLU A 309 -32.41 -11.10 11.87
C GLU A 309 -31.41 -11.24 10.72
N ARG A 310 -30.11 -11.26 11.02
CA ARG A 310 -29.05 -11.47 10.02
C ARG A 310 -29.20 -12.83 9.32
N LYS A 311 -29.51 -13.89 10.08
CA LYS A 311 -29.69 -15.24 9.54
C LYS A 311 -30.92 -15.33 8.63
N ALA A 312 -32.02 -14.66 8.99
CA ALA A 312 -33.21 -14.54 8.14
C ALA A 312 -32.89 -13.83 6.82
N LYS A 313 -32.26 -12.65 6.87
CA LYS A 313 -31.86 -11.88 5.67
C LYS A 313 -30.88 -12.63 4.76
N ALA A 314 -29.95 -13.39 5.33
CA ALA A 314 -29.01 -14.21 4.56
C ALA A 314 -29.71 -15.40 3.87
N GLY A 315 -30.76 -15.96 4.48
CA GLY A 315 -31.59 -17.01 3.89
C GLY A 315 -32.40 -16.50 2.70
N GLU A 316 -32.99 -15.30 2.82
CA GLU A 316 -33.73 -14.63 1.74
C GLU A 316 -32.83 -14.35 0.53
N ARG A 317 -31.63 -13.79 0.74
CA ARG A 317 -30.66 -13.53 -0.34
C ARG A 317 -30.16 -14.77 -1.07
N LYS A 318 -30.14 -15.94 -0.41
CA LYS A 318 -29.78 -17.22 -1.04
C LYS A 318 -30.93 -17.86 -1.83
N GLN A 319 -32.17 -17.39 -1.64
CA GLN A 319 -33.32 -17.85 -2.42
C GLN A 319 -33.59 -16.96 -3.65
N GLU A 320 -33.03 -15.76 -3.69
CA GLU A 320 -33.14 -14.80 -4.81
C GLU A 320 -31.97 -14.85 -5.82
N GLN A 321 -30.92 -15.63 -5.55
CA GLN A 321 -29.80 -15.91 -6.47
C GLN A 321 -29.94 -17.31 -7.08
#